data_AF-A0A424TGL4-F1
#
_entry.id   AF-A0A424TGL4-F1
#
_cell.length_a   1.000
_cell.length_b   1.000
_cell.length_c   1.000
_cell.angle_alpha   90.00
_cell.angle_beta   90.00
_cell.angle_gamma   90.00
#
_symmetry.space_group_name_H-M   'P 1'
#
loop_
_entity.id
_entity.type
_entity.pdbx_description
1 polymer ?
#
loop_
_entity_poly.entity_id
_entity_poly.type
_entity_poly.pdbx_seq_one_letter_code
_entity_poly.pdbx_strand_id
1 'polypeptide(L)'
;MKKIYLIIFTLLFNSCSTSSDYGVASLSNDTTTTSVIAEEDYPIVLTQCLNEEMAYNIATPFDIEDLKSTISQLSNSKDEEKQLREDVDYCISKYNLWLESSSLNPEELAKIYDENLELAKCLREKGLIVPDPNQQEPKVDLSGLKESKDDIMPLLQECGWQK
;
A
#
# COMPACT_ATOMS: atom_id res chain seq x y z
N MET A 1 -80.12 32.18 11.06
CA MET A 1 -79.64 31.18 12.04
C MET A 1 -78.17 30.91 11.75
N LYS A 2 -77.24 31.35 12.62
CA LYS A 2 -76.37 30.53 13.49
C LYS A 2 -75.50 29.55 12.65
N LYS A 3 -74.17 29.58 12.61
CA LYS A 3 -73.11 29.76 13.64
C LYS A 3 -71.82 30.20 12.90
N ILE A 4 -71.15 31.28 13.29
CA ILE A 4 -69.97 31.34 14.18
C ILE A 4 -68.87 30.29 13.86
N TYR A 5 -67.73 30.86 13.45
CA TYR A 5 -66.32 30.48 13.60
C TYR A 5 -65.98 29.17 14.31
N LEU A 6 -65.06 28.41 13.68
CA LEU A 6 -64.00 27.72 14.40
C LEU A 6 -62.69 27.79 13.61
N ILE A 7 -61.86 28.75 14.04
CA ILE A 7 -60.40 28.81 13.87
C ILE A 7 -59.80 27.45 14.25
N ILE A 8 -58.90 26.92 13.44
CA ILE A 8 -57.62 26.34 13.88
C ILE A 8 -56.68 26.33 12.66
N PHE A 9 -55.81 27.33 12.64
CA PHE A 9 -54.52 27.31 11.98
C PHE A 9 -53.67 26.28 12.74
N THR A 10 -53.46 25.10 12.15
CA THR A 10 -52.41 24.17 12.62
C THR A 10 -51.52 23.82 11.46
N LEU A 11 -50.38 24.50 11.45
CA LEU A 11 -49.12 24.06 10.89
C LEU A 11 -48.93 22.57 11.16
N LEU A 12 -49.09 21.72 10.14
CA LEU A 12 -48.51 20.37 10.15
C LEU A 12 -47.17 20.42 9.44
N PHE A 13 -46.24 21.19 10.03
CA PHE A 13 -44.84 20.78 10.05
C PHE A 13 -44.77 19.51 10.89
N ASN A 14 -44.96 18.36 10.26
CA ASN A 14 -44.38 17.13 10.78
C ASN A 14 -42.94 17.09 10.29
N SER A 15 -42.10 17.85 10.99
CA SER A 15 -40.69 17.51 11.12
C SER A 15 -40.62 16.08 11.63
N CYS A 16 -40.28 15.14 10.77
CA CYS A 16 -39.93 13.80 11.20
C CYS A 16 -38.57 13.90 11.91
N SER A 17 -38.61 14.18 13.22
CA SER A 17 -37.56 13.77 14.14
C SER A 17 -37.76 12.28 14.41
N THR A 18 -37.01 11.45 13.70
CA THR A 18 -36.63 10.15 14.24
C THR A 18 -35.12 10.16 14.32
N SER A 19 -34.62 10.50 15.50
CA SER A 19 -33.39 9.93 16.03
C SER A 19 -33.49 8.40 15.92
N SER A 20 -33.10 7.87 14.78
CA SER A 20 -32.63 6.49 14.74
C SER A 20 -31.22 6.56 15.29
N ASP A 21 -31.05 6.06 16.52
CA ASP A 21 -29.80 5.46 16.94
C ASP A 21 -29.41 4.46 15.86
N TYR A 22 -28.64 4.92 14.87
CA TYR A 22 -27.80 4.04 14.12
C TYR A 22 -26.78 3.58 15.14
N GLY A 23 -27.01 2.37 15.66
CA GLY A 23 -25.99 1.63 16.38
C GLY A 23 -24.77 1.57 15.48
N VAL A 24 -23.82 2.48 15.72
CA VAL A 24 -22.47 2.36 15.21
C VAL A 24 -21.97 1.02 15.71
N ALA A 25 -21.78 0.08 14.79
CA ALA A 25 -21.11 -1.15 15.10
C ALA A 25 -19.72 -0.76 15.59
N SER A 26 -19.47 -0.94 16.90
CA SER A 26 -18.14 -0.86 17.46
C SER A 26 -17.33 -1.99 16.83
N LEU A 27 -16.51 -1.68 15.83
CA LEU A 27 -15.54 -2.61 15.30
C LEU A 27 -14.45 -2.74 16.36
N SER A 28 -14.50 -3.84 17.12
CA SER A 28 -13.46 -4.18 18.08
C SER A 28 -12.19 -4.46 17.29
N ASN A 29 -11.22 -3.55 17.34
CA ASN A 29 -9.96 -3.59 16.58
C ASN A 29 -8.95 -4.64 17.10
N ASP A 30 -9.40 -5.81 17.54
CA ASP A 30 -8.51 -6.91 17.95
C ASP A 30 -8.64 -8.10 17.01
N THR A 31 -8.51 -7.85 15.70
CA THR A 31 -8.16 -8.92 14.77
C THR A 31 -7.21 -8.34 13.74
N THR A 32 -5.91 -8.56 13.97
CA THR A 32 -4.85 -8.48 12.95
C THR A 32 -5.12 -9.58 11.92
N THR A 33 -6.16 -9.39 11.12
CA THR A 33 -6.34 -10.07 9.85
C THR A 33 -5.65 -9.16 8.86
N THR A 34 -4.56 -9.60 8.25
CA THR A 34 -4.03 -8.95 7.05
C THR A 34 -5.12 -9.02 6.00
N SER A 35 -6.00 -8.01 5.94
CA SER A 35 -6.99 -7.91 4.87
C SER A 35 -6.22 -7.60 3.61
N VAL A 36 -6.24 -8.54 2.67
CA VAL A 36 -5.82 -8.28 1.30
C VAL A 36 -6.71 -7.15 0.80
N ILE A 37 -6.11 -6.00 0.52
CA ILE A 37 -6.80 -4.84 -0.03
C ILE A 37 -7.14 -5.19 -1.48
N ALA A 38 -8.40 -5.02 -1.86
CA ALA A 38 -8.82 -5.26 -3.24
C ALA A 38 -8.21 -4.18 -4.15
N GLU A 39 -7.80 -4.54 -5.37
CA GLU A 39 -7.11 -3.61 -6.27
C GLU A 39 -7.96 -2.38 -6.62
N GLU A 40 -9.28 -2.56 -6.69
CA GLU A 40 -10.26 -1.48 -6.86
C GLU A 40 -10.24 -0.44 -5.74
N ASP A 41 -9.79 -0.83 -4.54
CA ASP A 41 -9.76 0.03 -3.37
C ASP A 41 -8.40 0.74 -3.22
N TYR A 42 -7.39 0.43 -4.04
CA TYR A 42 -6.07 1.07 -3.93
C TYR A 42 -6.11 2.61 -4.02
N PRO A 43 -6.87 3.24 -4.95
CA PRO A 43 -6.99 4.69 -4.98
C PRO A 43 -7.58 5.26 -3.69
N ILE A 44 -8.57 4.58 -3.12
CA ILE A 44 -9.26 4.99 -1.90
C ILE A 44 -8.29 4.92 -0.72
N VAL A 45 -7.56 3.81 -0.58
CA VAL A 45 -6.59 3.61 0.50
C VAL A 45 -5.42 4.58 0.40
N LEU A 46 -4.91 4.83 -0.82
CA LEU A 46 -3.84 5.82 -1.02
C LEU A 46 -4.30 7.22 -0.59
N THR A 47 -5.48 7.65 -1.03
CA THR A 47 -6.04 8.95 -0.63
C THR A 47 -6.28 9.04 0.87
N GLN A 48 -6.76 7.96 1.50
CA GLN A 48 -6.96 7.94 2.95
C GLN A 48 -5.63 8.12 3.70
N CYS A 49 -4.59 7.39 3.30
CA CYS A 49 -3.26 7.54 3.90
C CYS A 49 -2.71 8.97 3.74
N LEU A 50 -2.81 9.55 2.54
CA LEU A 50 -2.34 10.92 2.29
C LEU A 50 -3.09 11.94 3.15
N ASN A 51 -4.40 11.79 3.32
CA ASN A 51 -5.18 12.71 4.13
C ASN A 51 -4.92 12.55 5.63
N GLU A 52 -4.89 11.32 6.14
CA GLU A 52 -4.79 11.04 7.57
C GLU A 52 -3.37 11.19 8.12
N GLU A 53 -2.36 10.81 7.33
CA GLU A 53 -0.97 10.70 7.82
C GLU A 53 -0.08 11.84 7.33
N MET A 54 -0.36 12.37 6.13
CA MET A 54 0.44 13.42 5.50
C MET A 54 -0.29 14.77 5.45
N ALA A 55 -1.49 14.83 6.02
CA ALA A 55 -2.32 16.04 6.14
C ALA A 55 -2.69 16.68 4.79
N TYR A 56 -2.80 15.89 3.73
CA TYR A 56 -3.42 16.35 2.49
C TYR A 56 -4.94 16.48 2.65
N ASN A 57 -5.57 17.18 1.71
CA ASN A 57 -7.03 17.32 1.64
C ASN A 57 -7.51 16.95 0.25
N ILE A 58 -7.38 15.67 -0.07
CA ILE A 58 -7.73 15.07 -1.36
C ILE A 58 -9.13 14.48 -1.24
N ALA A 59 -10.01 14.82 -2.18
CA ALA A 59 -11.31 14.17 -2.28
C ALA A 59 -11.13 12.70 -2.66
N THR A 60 -11.99 11.81 -2.15
CA THR A 60 -11.97 10.40 -2.54
C THR A 60 -12.11 10.28 -4.06
N PRO A 61 -11.13 9.69 -4.75
CA PRO A 61 -11.14 9.61 -6.20
C PRO A 61 -12.19 8.64 -6.69
N PHE A 62 -12.75 8.89 -7.87
CA PHE A 62 -13.67 7.95 -8.53
C PHE A 62 -12.92 6.75 -9.14
N ASP A 63 -11.76 7.01 -9.74
CA ASP A 63 -10.88 6.02 -10.36
C ASP A 63 -9.40 6.46 -10.31
N ILE A 64 -8.50 5.66 -10.90
CA ILE A 64 -7.05 5.93 -10.93
C ILE A 64 -6.71 7.19 -11.74
N GLU A 65 -7.46 7.49 -12.81
CA GLU A 65 -7.22 8.65 -13.66
C GLU A 65 -7.55 9.94 -12.92
N ASP A 66 -8.67 9.94 -12.19
CA ASP A 66 -9.11 11.03 -11.31
C ASP A 66 -8.11 11.27 -10.17
N LEU A 67 -7.63 10.19 -9.54
CA LEU A 67 -6.58 10.29 -8.52
C LEU A 67 -5.30 10.91 -9.08
N LYS A 68 -4.82 10.44 -10.23
CA LYS A 68 -3.61 10.94 -10.88
C LYS A 68 -3.73 12.42 -11.24
N SER A 69 -4.87 12.82 -11.80
CA SER A 69 -5.19 14.21 -12.10
C SER A 69 -5.14 15.07 -10.83
N THR A 70 -5.79 14.60 -9.75
CA THR A 70 -5.83 15.31 -8.47
C THR A 70 -4.44 15.45 -7.85
N ILE A 71 -3.67 14.36 -7.75
CA ILE A 71 -2.28 14.38 -7.24
C ILE A 71 -1.40 15.34 -8.05
N SER A 72 -1.51 15.32 -9.39
CA SER A 72 -0.70 16.21 -10.24
C SER A 72 -0.95 17.70 -10.01
N GLN A 73 -2.11 18.07 -9.45
CA GLN A 73 -2.50 19.44 -9.16
C GLN A 73 -2.16 19.88 -7.72
N LEU A 74 -1.73 18.97 -6.85
CA LEU A 74 -1.42 19.28 -5.45
C LEU A 74 -0.11 20.06 -5.27
N SER A 75 0.79 19.97 -6.23
CA SER A 75 2.08 20.63 -6.19
C SER A 75 2.15 21.80 -7.17
N ASN A 76 2.69 22.93 -6.71
CA ASN A 76 2.93 24.12 -7.53
C ASN A 76 4.43 24.40 -7.73
N SER A 77 5.31 23.60 -7.12
CA SER A 77 6.76 23.78 -7.17
C SER A 77 7.51 22.45 -7.21
N LYS A 78 8.76 22.46 -7.66
CA LYS A 78 9.57 21.23 -7.75
C LYS A 78 9.84 20.59 -6.38
N ASP A 79 9.95 21.41 -5.33
CA ASP A 79 10.21 20.93 -3.97
C ASP A 79 8.95 20.28 -3.37
N GLU A 80 7.77 20.88 -3.59
CA GLU A 80 6.48 20.29 -3.22
C GLU A 80 6.20 19.00 -4.00
N GLU A 81 6.57 18.94 -5.29
CA GLU A 81 6.41 17.73 -6.10
C GLU A 81 7.25 16.58 -5.54
N LYS A 82 8.48 16.89 -5.10
CA LYS A 82 9.37 15.91 -4.49
C LYS A 82 8.80 15.38 -3.18
N GLN A 83 8.35 16.27 -2.29
CA GLN A 83 7.73 15.88 -1.02
C GLN A 83 6.47 15.02 -1.25
N LEU A 84 5.61 15.45 -2.17
CA LEU A 84 4.40 14.72 -2.54
C LEU A 84 4.71 13.31 -3.06
N ARG A 85 5.77 13.14 -3.86
CA ARG A 85 6.22 11.82 -4.31
C ARG A 85 6.68 10.95 -3.15
N GLU A 86 7.50 11.48 -2.25
CA GLU A 86 7.98 10.76 -1.06
C GLU A 86 6.80 10.31 -0.16
N ASP A 87 5.79 11.16 -0.01
CA ASP A 87 4.58 10.88 0.77
C ASP A 87 3.69 9.81 0.11
N VAL A 88 3.54 9.87 -1.23
CA VAL A 88 2.84 8.85 -2.02
C VAL A 88 3.54 7.51 -1.91
N ASP A 89 4.86 7.48 -2.08
CA ASP A 89 5.68 6.26 -2.00
C ASP A 89 5.59 5.62 -0.61
N TYR A 90 5.57 6.44 0.46
CA TYR A 90 5.33 5.97 1.82
C TYR A 90 3.98 5.25 1.94
N CYS A 91 2.90 5.86 1.46
CA CYS A 91 1.56 5.31 1.55
C CYS A 91 1.39 4.02 0.73
N ILE A 92 1.95 3.98 -0.48
CA ILE A 92 1.98 2.78 -1.33
C ILE A 92 2.68 1.64 -0.59
N SER A 93 3.86 1.92 -0.02
CA SER A 93 4.67 0.92 0.69
C SER A 93 3.98 0.42 1.96
N LYS A 94 3.37 1.32 2.74
CA LYS A 94 2.72 0.98 4.00
C LYS A 94 1.54 0.03 3.82
N TYR A 95 0.73 0.27 2.80
CA TYR A 95 -0.48 -0.51 2.53
C TYR A 95 -0.27 -1.57 1.45
N ASN A 96 0.95 -1.75 0.94
CA ASN A 96 1.26 -2.72 -0.11
C ASN A 96 0.35 -2.55 -1.35
N LEU A 97 0.14 -1.30 -1.76
CA LEU A 97 -0.70 -0.97 -2.89
C LEU A 97 0.05 -1.25 -4.20
N TRP A 98 -0.66 -1.71 -5.22
CA TRP A 98 -0.12 -1.99 -6.57
C TRP A 98 1.08 -2.96 -6.59
N LEU A 99 1.11 -3.95 -5.68
CA LEU A 99 2.16 -4.98 -5.63
C LEU A 99 2.25 -5.84 -6.91
N GLU A 100 1.14 -6.14 -7.58
CA GLU A 100 1.15 -6.85 -8.87
C GLU A 100 1.82 -6.02 -9.99
N SER A 101 1.79 -4.69 -9.90
CA SER A 101 2.54 -3.79 -10.79
C SER A 101 4.00 -3.61 -10.36
N SER A 102 4.36 -4.12 -9.17
CA SER A 102 5.72 -4.22 -8.65
C SER A 102 6.44 -5.47 -9.15
N SER A 103 5.98 -6.09 -10.24
CA SER A 103 6.88 -6.92 -11.03
C SER A 103 8.04 -6.00 -11.43
N LEU A 104 9.24 -6.27 -10.91
CA LEU A 104 10.45 -5.60 -11.35
C LEU A 104 10.43 -5.48 -12.87
N ASN A 105 10.86 -4.33 -13.40
CA ASN A 105 10.90 -4.21 -14.85
C ASN A 105 11.74 -5.36 -15.43
N PRO A 106 11.43 -5.91 -16.62
CA PRO A 106 12.09 -7.13 -17.10
C PRO A 106 13.62 -7.03 -17.16
N GLU A 107 14.17 -5.84 -17.34
CA GLU A 107 15.61 -5.57 -17.35
C GLU A 107 16.21 -5.62 -15.94
N GLU A 108 15.54 -5.06 -14.93
CA GLU A 108 15.92 -5.15 -13.52
C GLU A 108 15.79 -6.58 -13.00
N LEU A 109 14.73 -7.28 -13.39
CA LEU A 109 14.57 -8.70 -13.03
C LEU A 109 15.70 -9.54 -13.63
N ALA A 110 16.05 -9.31 -14.89
CA ALA A 110 17.17 -9.97 -15.55
C ALA A 110 18.50 -9.63 -14.85
N LYS A 111 18.72 -8.36 -14.52
CA LYS A 111 19.91 -7.92 -13.79
C LYS A 111 20.02 -8.60 -12.42
N ILE A 112 18.94 -8.62 -11.64
CA ILE A 112 18.90 -9.29 -10.32
C ILE A 112 19.17 -10.79 -10.49
N TYR A 113 18.59 -11.42 -11.51
CA TYR A 113 18.85 -12.82 -11.82
C TYR A 113 20.34 -13.07 -12.12
N ASP A 114 20.95 -12.26 -12.98
CA ASP A 114 22.36 -12.40 -13.36
C ASP A 114 23.29 -12.20 -12.14
N GLU A 115 23.04 -11.16 -11.33
CA GLU A 115 23.80 -10.89 -10.10
C GLU A 115 23.70 -12.04 -9.09
N ASN A 116 22.50 -12.58 -8.90
CA ASN A 116 22.29 -13.71 -7.98
C ASN A 116 22.86 -15.01 -8.53
N LEU A 117 22.86 -15.21 -9.85
CA LEU A 117 23.49 -16.34 -10.49
C LEU A 117 25.01 -16.30 -10.31
N GLU A 118 25.63 -15.13 -10.43
CA GLU A 118 27.05 -14.93 -10.13
C GLU A 118 27.37 -15.16 -8.65
N LEU A 119 26.53 -14.66 -7.74
CA LEU A 119 26.65 -14.92 -6.31
C LEU A 119 26.58 -16.43 -6.01
N ALA A 120 25.59 -17.14 -6.56
CA ALA A 120 25.44 -18.58 -6.38
C ALA A 120 26.67 -19.36 -6.87
N LYS A 121 27.23 -18.98 -8.03
CA LYS A 121 28.48 -19.56 -8.55
C LYS A 121 29.65 -19.33 -7.60
N CYS A 122 29.85 -18.10 -7.13
CA CYS A 122 30.92 -17.76 -6.20
C CYS A 122 30.82 -18.57 -4.90
N LEU A 123 29.62 -18.69 -4.32
CA LEU A 123 29.40 -19.48 -3.11
C LEU A 123 29.71 -20.97 -3.34
N ARG A 124 29.39 -21.52 -4.51
CA ARG A 124 29.75 -22.90 -4.90
C ARG A 124 31.26 -23.08 -5.04
N GLU A 125 31.98 -22.11 -5.59
CA GLU A 125 33.45 -22.13 -5.65
C GLU A 125 34.10 -22.08 -4.25
N LYS A 126 33.44 -21.43 -3.29
CA LYS A 126 33.84 -21.40 -1.87
C LYS A 126 33.46 -22.67 -1.10
N GLY A 127 32.78 -23.63 -1.74
CA GLY A 127 32.44 -24.93 -1.17
C GLY A 127 31.05 -25.03 -0.56
N LEU A 128 30.19 -24.01 -0.72
CA LEU A 128 28.81 -24.04 -0.24
C LEU A 128 27.89 -24.70 -1.27
N ILE A 129 26.89 -25.44 -0.79
CA ILE A 129 25.90 -26.09 -1.66
C ILE A 129 24.67 -25.18 -1.75
N VAL A 130 24.66 -24.30 -2.74
CA VAL A 130 23.52 -23.42 -3.05
C VAL A 130 22.91 -23.78 -4.41
N PRO A 131 21.56 -23.83 -4.52
CA PRO A 131 20.89 -23.97 -5.81
C PRO A 131 21.03 -22.68 -6.63
N ASP A 132 20.96 -22.81 -7.96
CA ASP A 132 20.89 -21.64 -8.83
C ASP A 132 19.49 -20.99 -8.74
N PRO A 133 19.39 -19.64 -8.79
CA PRO A 133 18.11 -18.95 -8.83
C PRO A 133 17.36 -19.25 -10.14
N ASN A 134 16.07 -18.95 -10.18
CA ASN A 134 15.24 -19.07 -11.38
C ASN A 134 14.54 -17.73 -11.70
N GLN A 135 13.86 -17.64 -12.84
CA GLN A 135 13.26 -16.36 -13.26
C GLN A 135 12.06 -15.94 -12.41
N GLN A 136 11.38 -16.89 -11.77
CA GLN A 136 10.27 -16.64 -10.86
C GLN A 136 10.76 -16.25 -9.46
N GLU A 137 11.88 -16.83 -9.03
CA GLU A 137 12.57 -16.58 -7.77
C GLU A 137 14.04 -16.24 -8.07
N PRO A 138 14.34 -14.98 -8.43
CA PRO A 138 15.68 -14.58 -8.89
C PRO A 138 16.69 -14.45 -7.76
N LYS A 139 16.29 -14.65 -6.50
CA LYS A 139 17.16 -14.55 -5.33
C LYS A 139 17.77 -15.91 -4.98
N VAL A 140 19.02 -15.92 -4.54
CA VAL A 140 19.68 -17.16 -4.06
C VAL A 140 19.03 -17.65 -2.77
N ASP A 141 18.67 -18.93 -2.73
CA ASP A 141 18.21 -19.60 -1.51
C ASP A 141 19.40 -20.06 -0.65
N LEU A 142 19.54 -19.47 0.54
CA LEU A 142 20.58 -19.79 1.52
C LEU A 142 20.06 -20.66 2.67
N SER A 143 18.78 -21.00 2.68
CA SER A 143 18.15 -21.74 3.79
C SER A 143 18.63 -23.19 3.91
N GLY A 144 19.13 -23.76 2.82
CA GLY A 144 19.66 -25.12 2.77
C GLY A 144 21.10 -25.30 3.27
N LEU A 145 21.79 -24.21 3.65
CA LEU A 145 23.17 -24.27 4.13
C LEU A 145 23.27 -24.91 5.51
N LYS A 146 24.31 -25.72 5.72
CA LYS A 146 24.53 -26.45 6.99
C LYS A 146 25.44 -25.68 7.94
N GLU A 147 26.20 -24.75 7.38
CA GLU A 147 27.16 -23.90 8.06
C GLU A 147 26.42 -22.82 8.87
N SER A 148 27.07 -22.30 9.91
CA SER A 148 26.47 -21.25 10.73
C SER A 148 26.48 -19.92 9.98
N LYS A 149 25.56 -19.02 10.34
CA LYS A 149 25.51 -17.68 9.76
C LYS A 149 26.83 -16.93 9.89
N ASP A 150 27.54 -17.11 10.99
CA ASP A 150 28.81 -16.44 11.26
C ASP A 150 29.94 -16.95 10.35
N ASP A 151 29.87 -18.23 9.94
CA ASP A 151 30.82 -18.83 9.00
C ASP A 151 30.53 -18.44 7.54
N ILE A 152 29.25 -18.28 7.20
CA ILE A 152 28.81 -17.97 5.83
C ILE A 152 28.91 -16.48 5.51
N MET A 153 28.67 -15.60 6.49
CA MET A 153 28.71 -14.14 6.32
C MET A 153 29.98 -13.61 5.64
N PRO A 154 31.21 -14.00 6.04
CA PRO A 154 32.42 -13.53 5.36
C PRO A 154 32.49 -14.00 3.90
N LEU A 155 32.02 -15.22 3.60
CA LEU A 155 31.98 -15.74 2.23
C LEU A 155 30.97 -14.98 1.36
N LEU A 156 29.81 -14.64 1.92
CA LEU A 156 28.80 -13.81 1.24
C LEU A 156 29.36 -12.42 0.91
N GLN A 157 30.04 -11.78 1.87
CA GLN A 157 30.65 -10.47 1.65
C GLN A 157 31.75 -10.52 0.59
N GLU A 158 32.56 -11.58 0.59
CA GLU A 158 33.60 -11.80 -0.42
C GLU A 158 33.01 -12.01 -1.82
N CYS A 159 31.84 -12.64 -1.91
CA CYS A 159 31.07 -12.81 -3.13
C CYS A 159 30.19 -11.59 -3.49
N GLY A 160 30.37 -10.45 -2.82
CA GLY A 160 29.70 -9.19 -3.18
C GLY A 160 28.25 -9.07 -2.68
N TRP A 161 27.80 -9.92 -1.76
CA TRP A 161 26.48 -9.81 -1.16
C TRP A 161 26.36 -8.53 -0.33
N GLN A 162 25.41 -7.67 -0.68
CA GLN A 162 25.07 -6.45 0.05
C GLN A 162 23.74 -6.66 0.79
N LYS A 163 23.77 -6.52 2.12
CA LYS A 163 22.61 -6.72 3.00
C LYS A 163 21.71 -5.50 3.03
#